data_AF-A0A7S1YEB4-F1
#
_entry.id   AF-A0A7S1YEB4-F1
#
_cell.length_a   1.000
_cell.length_b   1.000
_cell.length_c   1.000
_cell.angle_alpha   90.00
_cell.angle_beta   90.00
_cell.angle_gamma   90.00
#
_symmetry.space_group_name_H-M   'P 1'
#
loop_
_entity.id
_entity.type
_entity.pdbx_description
1 polymer ?
#
loop_
_entity_poly.entity_id
_entity_poly.type
_entity_poly.pdbx_seq_one_letter_code
_entity_poly.pdbx_strand_id
1 'polypeptide(L)'
;GTTRAERVTQMVGHMGTSVLSGALSTLIAAFFMFFAPNQFFVKFAAFLFATIGLSCIYSLTFYPALLALVGPLGEAGEVYAWFTKQKQKMVHSYAKSYVQSTEFVQRETELKDSSTTSNSFKRQGSSFQA
;
A
#
# COMPACT_ATOMS: atom_id res chain seq x y z
N GLY A 1 4.51 9.14 19.41
CA GLY A 1 5.73 9.93 19.21
C GLY A 1 5.51 11.39 19.57
N THR A 2 6.01 11.79 20.73
CA THR A 2 5.92 13.16 21.27
C THR A 2 7.06 14.06 20.75
N THR A 3 8.14 13.47 20.23
CA THR A 3 9.36 14.15 19.74
C THR A 3 9.54 13.97 18.22
N ARG A 4 10.13 14.97 17.51
CA ARG A 4 10.38 14.93 16.04
C ARG A 4 11.06 13.64 15.59
N ALA A 5 12.15 13.28 16.27
CA ALA A 5 12.96 12.11 15.94
C ALA A 5 12.15 10.81 16.02
N GLU A 6 11.28 10.67 17.02
CA GLU A 6 10.50 9.45 17.20
C GLU A 6 9.47 9.24 16.07
N ARG A 7 8.85 10.33 15.60
CA ARG A 7 7.93 10.25 14.46
C ARG A 7 8.63 9.89 13.16
N VAL A 8 9.80 10.47 12.93
CA VAL A 8 10.64 10.14 11.76
C VAL A 8 11.07 8.68 11.83
N THR A 9 11.53 8.20 12.99
CA THR A 9 11.91 6.79 13.18
C THR A 9 10.73 5.84 12.96
N GLN A 10 9.54 6.17 13.48
CA GLN A 10 8.32 5.38 13.25
C GLN A 10 7.95 5.33 11.76
N MET A 11 8.07 6.45 11.05
CA MET A 11 7.79 6.56 9.62
C MET A 11 8.78 5.74 8.77
N VAL A 12 10.08 5.85 9.07
CA VAL A 12 11.13 5.07 8.39
C VAL A 12 10.99 3.58 8.69
N GLY A 13 10.63 3.20 9.93
CA GLY A 13 10.40 1.79 10.27
C GLY A 13 9.24 1.17 9.48
N HIS A 14 8.13 1.90 9.33
CA HIS A 14 6.95 1.38 8.63
C HIS A 14 7.09 1.41 7.10
N MET A 15 7.52 2.54 6.53
CA MET A 15 7.64 2.70 5.07
C MET A 15 8.94 2.14 4.52
N GLY A 16 10.03 2.24 5.28
CA GLY A 16 11.37 1.83 4.83
C GLY A 16 11.45 0.34 4.57
N THR A 17 10.78 -0.50 5.38
CA THR A 17 10.75 -1.97 5.18
C THR A 17 10.09 -2.38 3.86
N SER A 18 9.07 -1.65 3.41
CA SER A 18 8.42 -1.88 2.11
C SER A 18 9.29 -1.44 0.92
N VAL A 19 9.99 -0.32 1.06
CA VAL A 19 10.91 0.17 0.01
C VAL A 19 12.13 -0.74 -0.11
N LEU A 20 12.67 -1.19 1.03
CA LEU A 20 13.86 -2.04 1.06
C LEU A 20 13.59 -3.40 0.42
N SER A 21 12.41 -3.99 0.64
CA SER A 21 12.06 -5.29 0.04
C SER A 21 11.92 -5.19 -1.49
N GLY A 22 11.29 -4.12 -1.99
CA GLY A 22 11.19 -3.85 -3.43
C GLY A 22 12.56 -3.62 -4.06
N ALA A 23 13.39 -2.78 -3.45
CA ALA A 23 14.75 -2.52 -3.92
C ALA A 23 15.63 -3.77 -3.89
N LEU A 24 15.55 -4.58 -2.83
CA LEU A 24 16.31 -5.80 -2.68
C LEU A 24 16.02 -6.80 -3.80
N SER A 25 14.74 -6.97 -4.18
CA SER A 25 14.40 -7.86 -5.30
C SER A 25 15.05 -7.42 -6.63
N THR A 26 15.20 -6.10 -6.84
CA THR A 26 15.85 -5.53 -8.02
C THR A 26 17.37 -5.69 -7.95
N LEU A 27 17.96 -5.51 -6.77
CA LEU A 27 19.39 -5.74 -6.53
C LEU A 27 19.75 -7.22 -6.72
N ILE A 28 18.90 -8.14 -6.28
CA ILE A 28 19.08 -9.58 -6.49
C ILE A 28 19.04 -9.90 -7.99
N ALA A 29 18.09 -9.34 -8.74
CA ALA A 29 18.02 -9.52 -10.19
C ALA A 29 19.26 -8.96 -10.90
N ALA A 30 19.72 -7.77 -10.53
CA ALA A 30 20.94 -7.16 -11.06
C ALA A 30 22.19 -7.97 -10.70
N PHE A 31 22.26 -8.52 -9.48
CA PHE A 31 23.36 -9.37 -9.03
C PHE A 31 23.39 -10.70 -9.79
N PHE A 32 22.24 -11.32 -10.05
CA PHE A 32 22.17 -12.53 -10.88
C PHE A 32 22.64 -12.27 -12.32
N MET A 33 22.37 -11.08 -12.86
CA MET A 33 22.87 -10.65 -14.17
C MET A 33 24.40 -10.52 -14.26
N PHE A 34 25.09 -10.38 -13.12
CA PHE A 34 26.55 -10.28 -13.08
C PHE A 34 27.25 -11.58 -13.50
N PHE A 35 26.55 -12.71 -13.42
CA PHE A 35 27.07 -14.02 -13.83
C PHE A 35 26.95 -14.26 -15.35
N ALA A 36 26.42 -13.30 -16.11
CA ALA A 36 26.31 -13.41 -17.56
C ALA A 36 27.69 -13.23 -18.23
N PRO A 37 28.04 -14.05 -19.25
CA PRO A 37 29.36 -14.00 -19.91
C PRO A 37 29.60 -12.73 -20.74
N ASN A 38 28.57 -11.91 -20.97
CA ASN A 38 28.66 -10.72 -21.81
C ASN A 38 29.07 -9.47 -21.00
N GLN A 39 30.16 -8.83 -21.42
CA GLN A 39 30.70 -7.60 -20.83
C GLN A 39 29.69 -6.43 -20.75
N PHE A 40 28.70 -6.40 -21.65
CA PHE A 40 27.63 -5.40 -21.63
C PHE A 40 26.75 -5.50 -20.38
N PHE A 41 26.34 -6.71 -20.01
CA PHE A 41 25.45 -6.93 -18.86
C PHE A 41 26.16 -6.66 -17.53
N VAL A 42 27.46 -6.97 -17.44
CA VAL A 42 28.25 -6.71 -16.23
C VAL A 42 28.35 -5.20 -15.94
N LYS A 43 28.63 -4.39 -16.97
CA LYS A 43 28.70 -2.92 -16.82
C LYS A 43 27.34 -2.29 -16.48
N PHE A 44 26.28 -2.80 -17.10
CA PHE A 44 24.91 -2.36 -16.83
C PHE A 44 24.44 -2.73 -15.43
N ALA A 45 24.71 -3.96 -14.98
CA ALA A 45 24.38 -4.43 -13.64
C ALA A 45 25.12 -3.64 -12.56
N ALA A 46 26.41 -3.33 -12.75
CA ALA A 46 27.16 -2.47 -11.84
C ALA A 46 26.56 -1.07 -11.72
N PHE A 47 26.13 -0.47 -12.85
CA PHE A 47 25.45 0.82 -12.85
C PHE A 47 24.09 0.78 -12.14
N LEU A 48 23.27 -0.26 -12.38
CA LEU A 48 21.98 -0.44 -11.70
C LEU A 48 22.16 -0.65 -10.20
N PHE A 49 23.10 -1.50 -9.79
CA PHE A 49 23.37 -1.77 -8.39
C PHE A 49 23.79 -0.49 -7.65
N ALA A 50 24.69 0.31 -8.26
CA ALA A 50 25.11 1.59 -7.70
C ALA A 50 23.95 2.59 -7.62
N THR A 51 23.13 2.70 -8.68
CA THR A 51 22.00 3.65 -8.72
C THR A 51 20.94 3.31 -7.68
N ILE A 52 20.53 2.04 -7.59
CA ILE A 52 19.50 1.58 -6.64
C ILE A 52 20.04 1.64 -5.22
N GLY A 53 21.27 1.16 -4.98
CA GLY A 53 21.90 1.20 -3.67
C GLY A 53 22.04 2.62 -3.14
N LEU A 54 22.57 3.54 -3.96
CA LEU A 54 22.71 4.95 -3.59
C LEU A 54 21.35 5.61 -3.37
N SER A 55 20.37 5.35 -4.24
CA SER A 55 19.00 5.87 -4.09
C SER A 55 18.34 5.41 -2.79
N CYS A 56 18.48 4.14 -2.43
CA CYS A 56 17.92 3.60 -1.18
C CYS A 56 18.60 4.20 0.05
N ILE A 57 19.94 4.24 0.07
CA ILE A 57 20.68 4.82 1.20
C ILE A 57 20.31 6.30 1.35
N TYR A 58 20.29 7.06 0.26
CA TYR A 58 19.96 8.48 0.29
C TYR A 58 18.50 8.71 0.74
N SER A 59 17.56 7.95 0.20
CA SER A 59 16.13 8.07 0.58
C SER A 59 15.84 7.62 2.02
N LEU A 60 16.60 6.69 2.59
CA LEU A 60 16.38 6.21 3.97
C LEU A 60 17.22 6.91 5.03
N THR A 61 18.24 7.68 4.65
CA THR A 61 19.10 8.41 5.59
C THR A 61 18.98 9.93 5.44
N PHE A 62 19.14 10.45 4.22
CA PHE A 62 19.12 11.89 3.96
C PHE A 62 17.71 12.49 4.09
N TYR A 63 16.70 11.81 3.55
CA TYR A 63 15.32 12.29 3.64
C TYR A 63 14.77 12.28 5.08
N PRO A 64 14.98 11.24 5.90
CA PRO A 64 14.63 11.27 7.32
C PRO A 64 15.44 12.30 8.12
N ALA A 65 16.73 12.49 7.82
CA ALA A 65 17.54 13.53 8.45
C ALA A 65 17.01 14.95 8.13
N LEU A 66 16.63 15.20 6.88
CA LEU A 66 15.97 16.45 6.48
C LEU A 66 14.63 16.65 7.20
N LEU A 67 13.81 15.60 7.32
CA LEU A 67 12.57 15.64 8.07
C LEU A 67 12.80 15.81 9.59
N ALA A 68 13.90 15.31 10.14
CA ALA A 68 14.25 15.56 11.53
C ALA A 68 14.62 17.03 11.76
N LEU A 69 15.32 17.66 10.80
CA LEU A 69 15.77 19.05 10.88
C LEU A 69 14.65 20.06 10.59
N VAL A 70 13.89 19.86 9.51
CA VAL A 70 12.89 20.82 8.98
C VAL A 70 11.45 20.33 9.19
N GLY A 71 11.24 19.12 9.71
CA GLY A 71 9.90 18.53 9.80
C GLY A 71 8.99 19.24 10.80
N PRO A 72 7.79 19.67 10.41
CA PRO A 72 6.87 20.35 11.30
C PRO A 72 6.54 19.53 12.56
N LEU A 73 6.49 20.20 13.72
CA LEU A 73 5.95 19.65 14.96
C LEU A 73 4.48 20.05 15.09
N GLY A 74 3.59 19.10 15.35
CA GLY A 74 2.17 19.38 15.58
C GLY A 74 1.40 19.67 14.27
N GLU A 75 0.58 20.72 14.28
CA GLU A 75 -0.30 21.14 13.16
C GLU A 75 0.40 22.00 12.07
N ALA A 76 1.73 22.15 12.14
CA ALA A 76 2.44 22.94 11.15
C ALA A 76 2.36 22.26 9.76
N GLY A 77 1.66 22.92 8.82
CA GLY A 77 1.38 22.38 7.49
C GLY A 77 0.10 21.54 7.38
N GLU A 78 -0.87 21.68 8.30
CA GLU A 78 -2.21 21.10 8.14
C GLU A 78 -2.92 21.68 6.90
N VAL A 79 -2.65 21.10 5.74
CA VAL A 79 -3.55 21.24 4.58
C VAL A 79 -4.85 20.48 4.86
N TYR A 80 -4.88 19.57 5.85
CA TYR A 80 -6.08 18.83 6.27
C TYR A 80 -7.07 19.71 7.04
N ALA A 81 -6.70 20.69 7.89
CA ALA A 81 -7.68 21.68 8.41
C ALA A 81 -8.27 22.57 7.28
N TRP A 82 -7.49 22.80 6.22
CA TRP A 82 -7.94 23.55 5.05
C TRP A 82 -8.82 22.71 4.11
N PHE A 83 -8.47 21.44 3.89
CA PHE A 83 -9.21 20.49 3.05
C PHE A 83 -10.33 19.76 3.78
N THR A 84 -10.36 19.58 5.09
CA THR A 84 -11.53 19.01 5.80
C THR A 84 -12.70 19.97 5.78
N LYS A 85 -12.44 21.28 5.83
CA LYS A 85 -13.45 22.30 5.51
C LYS A 85 -14.02 22.16 4.08
N GLN A 86 -13.30 21.52 3.15
CA GLN A 86 -13.75 21.23 1.77
C GLN A 86 -14.26 19.78 1.58
N LYS A 87 -13.65 18.80 2.25
CA LYS A 87 -14.03 17.38 2.24
C LYS A 87 -15.34 17.17 2.98
N GLN A 88 -15.71 17.99 3.96
CA GLN A 88 -17.07 17.96 4.50
C GLN A 88 -18.12 18.31 3.42
N LYS A 89 -17.79 19.17 2.45
CA LYS A 89 -18.66 19.44 1.28
C LYS A 89 -18.66 18.27 0.29
N MET A 90 -17.52 17.61 0.06
CA MET A 90 -17.41 16.50 -0.91
C MET A 90 -17.84 15.13 -0.37
N VAL A 91 -17.62 14.81 0.90
CA VAL A 91 -18.10 13.57 1.55
C VAL A 91 -19.62 13.57 1.65
N HIS A 92 -20.23 14.75 1.82
CA HIS A 92 -21.69 14.91 1.71
C HIS A 92 -22.19 14.58 0.28
N SER A 93 -21.41 14.88 -0.75
CA SER A 93 -21.71 14.49 -2.15
C SER A 93 -21.37 13.02 -2.46
N TYR A 94 -20.32 12.44 -1.88
CA TYR A 94 -19.97 11.02 -2.04
C TYR A 94 -20.98 10.10 -1.35
N ALA A 95 -21.50 10.46 -0.15
CA ALA A 95 -22.53 9.70 0.55
C ALA A 95 -23.84 9.58 -0.26
N LYS A 96 -24.17 10.61 -1.06
CA LYS A 96 -25.34 10.60 -1.95
C LYS A 96 -25.19 9.59 -3.10
N SER A 97 -23.97 9.35 -3.58
CA SER A 97 -23.68 8.37 -4.63
C SER A 97 -23.58 6.93 -4.12
N TYR A 98 -23.14 6.71 -2.87
CA TYR A 98 -23.10 5.38 -2.26
C TYR A 98 -24.48 4.81 -1.91
N VAL A 99 -25.41 5.63 -1.38
CA VAL A 99 -26.79 5.21 -1.06
C VAL A 99 -27.52 4.68 -2.30
N GLN A 100 -27.27 5.28 -3.48
CA GLN A 100 -27.85 4.85 -4.75
C GLN A 100 -27.33 3.47 -5.20
N SER A 101 -26.02 3.21 -5.08
CA SER A 101 -25.44 1.92 -5.49
C SER A 101 -25.81 0.79 -4.53
N THR A 102 -26.04 1.07 -3.25
CA THR A 102 -26.50 0.07 -2.28
C THR A 102 -27.95 -0.39 -2.51
N GLU A 103 -28.85 0.46 -3.01
CA GLU A 103 -30.21 0.02 -3.38
C GLU A 103 -30.21 -1.00 -4.54
N PHE A 104 -29.24 -0.92 -5.46
CA PHE A 104 -29.09 -1.88 -6.56
C PHE A 104 -28.41 -3.19 -6.13
N VAL A 105 -27.41 -3.13 -5.24
CA VAL A 105 -26.75 -4.34 -4.71
C VAL A 105 -27.71 -5.13 -3.80
N GLN A 106 -28.59 -4.45 -3.05
CA GLN A 106 -29.61 -5.10 -2.22
C GLN A 106 -30.64 -5.89 -3.06
N ARG A 107 -31.02 -5.37 -4.24
CA ARG A 107 -31.90 -6.05 -5.21
C ARG A 107 -31.25 -7.30 -5.83
N GLU A 108 -29.93 -7.30 -6.00
CA GLU A 108 -29.20 -8.49 -6.48
C GLU A 108 -29.06 -9.58 -5.41
N THR A 109 -28.96 -9.20 -4.13
CA THR A 109 -28.91 -10.17 -3.02
C THR A 109 -30.25 -10.86 -2.77
N GLU A 110 -31.39 -10.15 -2.90
CA GLU A 110 -32.73 -10.78 -2.79
C GLU A 110 -33.00 -11.82 -3.90
N LEU A 111 -32.39 -11.63 -5.09
CA LEU A 111 -32.48 -12.59 -6.20
C LEU A 111 -31.57 -13.83 -6.02
N LYS A 112 -30.48 -13.73 -5.25
CA LYS A 112 -29.58 -14.87 -4.95
C LYS A 112 -30.08 -15.78 -3.82
N ASP A 113 -30.86 -15.25 -2.87
CA ASP A 113 -31.43 -16.05 -1.79
C ASP A 113 -32.61 -16.93 -2.26
N SER A 114 -33.31 -16.51 -3.31
CA SER A 114 -34.37 -17.31 -3.96
C SER A 114 -33.83 -18.56 -4.69
N SER A 115 -32.56 -18.57 -5.10
CA SER A 115 -31.95 -19.70 -5.81
C SER A 115 -31.10 -20.62 -4.92
N THR A 116 -30.58 -20.12 -3.79
CA THR A 116 -29.71 -20.89 -2.89
C THR A 116 -30.50 -21.79 -1.92
N THR A 117 -31.74 -21.43 -1.61
CA THR A 117 -32.63 -22.23 -0.73
C THR A 117 -32.98 -23.61 -1.32
N SER A 118 -32.89 -23.80 -2.65
CA SER A 118 -33.13 -25.11 -3.27
C SER A 118 -31.95 -26.09 -3.15
N ASN A 119 -30.70 -25.60 -3.10
CA ASN A 119 -29.50 -26.46 -3.13
C ASN A 119 -29.03 -26.96 -1.76
N SER A 120 -29.46 -26.31 -0.67
CA SER A 120 -29.16 -26.75 0.71
C SER A 120 -29.96 -27.98 1.14
N PHE A 121 -31.15 -28.18 0.57
CA PHE A 121 -32.02 -29.32 0.88
C PHE A 121 -31.48 -30.65 0.32
N LYS A 122 -30.65 -30.62 -0.73
CA LYS A 122 -30.16 -31.86 -1.38
C LYS A 122 -28.91 -32.46 -0.75
N ARG A 123 -28.25 -31.77 0.20
CA ARG A 123 -27.02 -32.27 0.85
C ARG A 123 -27.23 -32.89 2.24
N GLN A 124 -28.42 -32.77 2.83
CA GLN A 124 -28.70 -33.32 4.16
C GLN A 124 -29.25 -34.77 4.14
N GLY A 125 -29.29 -35.41 2.96
CA GLY A 125 -29.75 -36.79 2.79
C GLY A 125 -28.68 -37.84 2.53
N SER A 126 -27.38 -37.49 2.46
CA SER A 126 -26.31 -38.43 2.06
C SER A 126 -25.29 -38.76 3.15
N SER A 127 -25.57 -38.40 4.40
CA SER A 127 -24.74 -38.74 5.57
C SER A 127 -25.52 -39.45 6.67
N PHE A 128 -26.70 -39.99 6.34
CA PHE A 128 -27.46 -40.89 7.20
C PHE A 128 -27.76 -42.15 6.37
N GLN A 129 -27.29 -43.31 6.84
CA GLN A 129 -27.29 -44.66 6.22
C GLN A 129 -26.02 -44.93 5.38
N ALA A 130 -25.03 -45.74 5.78
CA ALA A 130 -25.02 -46.97 6.60
C ALA A 130 -25.98 -48.05 6.08
#